data_AF-A0A7Y5N781-F1
#
_entry.id   AF-A0A7Y5N781-F1
#
_cell.length_a   1.000
_cell.length_b   1.000
_cell.length_c   1.000
_cell.angle_alpha   90.00
_cell.angle_beta   90.00
_cell.angle_gamma   90.00
#
_symmetry.space_group_name_H-M   'P 1'
#
loop_
_entity.id
_entity.type
_entity.pdbx_description
1 polymer ?
#
loop_
_entity_poly.entity_id
_entity_poly.type
_entity_poly.pdbx_seq_one_letter_code
_entity_poly.pdbx_strand_id
1 'polypeptide(L)' 'MVIAFRDPIEIADLAVDGDDLRRAGFAAGPVLGKILSALVEWVIEDPARNVPDRLLERARRLRDHPNDEHPSA' A
#
# COMPACT_ATOMS: atom_id res chain seq x y z
N MET A 1 15.15 18.68 -19.30
CA MET A 1 14.70 18.72 -17.90
C MET A 1 13.21 18.44 -17.88
N VAL A 2 12.80 17.19 -17.70
CA VAL A 2 11.39 16.82 -17.50
C VAL A 2 11.29 16.38 -16.06
N ILE A 3 10.79 17.28 -15.23
CA ILE A 3 10.35 16.96 -13.88
C ILE A 3 9.00 16.28 -14.09
N ALA A 4 8.96 14.96 -14.00
CA ALA A 4 7.70 14.23 -13.97
C ALA A 4 7.01 14.54 -12.65
N PHE A 5 6.17 15.59 -12.64
CA PHE A 5 5.13 15.70 -11.63
C PHE A 5 4.16 14.55 -11.90
N ARG A 6 4.45 13.39 -11.30
CA ARG A 6 3.42 12.38 -11.06
C ARG A 6 2.59 12.95 -9.93
N ASP A 7 1.31 13.20 -10.19
CA ASP A 7 0.33 13.53 -9.16
C ASP A 7 0.55 12.65 -7.93
N PRO A 8 0.40 13.18 -6.70
CA PRO A 8 0.48 12.36 -5.50
C PRO A 8 -0.53 11.23 -5.65
N ILE A 9 -0.05 9.98 -5.71
CA ILE A 9 -0.91 8.79 -5.66
C ILE A 9 -1.69 8.92 -4.35
N GLU A 10 -3.01 9.09 -4.45
CA GLU A 10 -3.86 9.11 -3.27
C GLU A 10 -4.25 7.67 -2.90
N ILE A 11 -4.74 7.48 -1.68
CA ILE A 11 -5.26 6.16 -1.27
C ILE A 11 -6.37 5.68 -2.22
N ALA A 12 -7.11 6.63 -2.84
CA ALA A 12 -8.16 6.35 -3.83
C ALA A 12 -7.63 5.85 -5.19
N ASP A 13 -6.33 5.98 -5.48
CA ASP A 13 -5.71 5.48 -6.70
C ASP A 13 -5.22 4.03 -6.58
N LEU A 14 -5.25 3.44 -5.37
CA LEU A 14 -4.89 2.05 -5.19
C LEU A 14 -5.89 1.13 -5.91
N ALA A 15 -5.39 0.06 -6.51
CA ALA A 15 -6.19 -0.99 -7.12
C ALA A 15 -6.93 -1.87 -6.09
N VAL A 16 -6.79 -1.56 -4.80
CA VAL A 16 -7.54 -2.17 -3.69
C VAL A 16 -8.09 -1.09 -2.79
N ASP A 17 -9.32 -1.29 -2.33
CA ASP A 17 -9.97 -0.40 -1.38
C ASP A 17 -9.95 -0.97 0.04
N GLY A 18 -10.43 -0.17 0.99
CA GLY A 18 -10.66 -0.64 2.36
C GLY A 18 -11.63 -1.83 2.44
N ASP A 19 -12.56 -2.00 1.48
CA ASP A 19 -13.45 -3.16 1.44
C ASP A 19 -12.71 -4.44 1.01
N ASP A 20 -11.80 -4.36 0.03
CA ASP A 20 -11.00 -5.52 -0.41
C ASP A 20 -10.12 -6.03 0.72
N LEU A 21 -9.49 -5.12 1.44
CA LEU A 21 -8.73 -5.46 2.63
C LEU A 21 -9.66 -6.07 3.70
N ARG A 22 -10.85 -5.51 3.95
CA ARG A 22 -11.80 -6.16 4.88
C ARG A 22 -12.16 -7.58 4.46
N ARG A 23 -12.40 -7.84 3.18
CA ARG A 23 -12.67 -9.18 2.62
C ARG A 23 -11.47 -10.12 2.76
N ALA A 24 -10.26 -9.58 2.65
CA ALA A 24 -9.02 -10.31 2.87
C ALA A 24 -8.73 -10.58 4.36
N GLY A 25 -9.61 -10.13 5.28
CA GLY A 25 -9.52 -10.40 6.71
C GLY A 25 -8.82 -9.30 7.53
N PHE A 26 -8.62 -8.11 6.95
CA PHE A 26 -8.08 -6.96 7.70
C PHE A 26 -9.20 -6.29 8.51
N ALA A 27 -8.97 -6.09 9.81
CA ALA A 27 -9.93 -5.41 10.67
C ALA A 27 -10.02 -3.92 10.31
N ALA A 28 -11.24 -3.39 10.26
CA ALA A 28 -11.47 -1.97 10.11
C ALA A 28 -10.90 -1.20 11.31
N GLY A 29 -10.23 -0.08 11.07
CA GLY A 29 -9.66 0.75 12.11
C GLY A 29 -8.38 1.48 11.69
N PRO A 30 -7.68 2.12 12.64
CA PRO A 30 -6.48 2.91 12.34
C PRO A 30 -5.34 2.10 11.72
N VAL A 31 -5.28 0.78 11.98
CA VAL A 31 -4.30 -0.13 11.37
C VAL A 31 -4.53 -0.27 9.86
N LEU A 32 -5.79 -0.32 9.42
CA LEU A 32 -6.13 -0.41 8.00
C LEU A 32 -5.64 0.82 7.22
N GLY A 33 -5.84 2.02 7.80
CA GLY A 33 -5.35 3.27 7.23
C GLY A 33 -3.83 3.29 7.10
N LYS A 34 -3.10 2.81 8.13
CA LYS A 34 -1.63 2.70 8.07
C LYS A 34 -1.15 1.75 6.97
N ILE A 35 -1.83 0.62 6.78
CA ILE A 35 -1.52 -0.32 5.71
C ILE A 35 -1.74 0.35 4.35
N LEU A 36 -2.87 1.03 4.15
CA LEU A 36 -3.16 1.75 2.91
C LEU A 36 -2.11 2.83 2.63
N SER A 37 -1.69 3.62 3.63
CA SER A 37 -0.62 4.60 3.47
C SER A 37 0.70 3.94 3.05
N ALA A 38 1.11 2.85 3.69
CA ALA A 38 2.33 2.13 3.34
C ALA A 38 2.26 1.50 1.93
N LEU A 39 1.08 1.07 1.48
CA LEU A 39 0.87 0.60 0.11
C LEU A 39 1.00 1.74 -0.90
N VAL A 40 0.45 2.92 -0.59
CA VAL A 40 0.61 4.12 -1.42
C VAL A 40 2.08 4.46 -1.58
N GLU A 41 2.85 4.52 -0.49
CA GLU A 41 4.30 4.78 -0.55
C GLU A 41 5.02 3.75 -1.45
N TRP A 42 4.67 2.47 -1.30
CA TRP A 42 5.24 1.39 -2.12
C TRP A 42 4.90 1.48 -3.61
N VAL A 43 3.72 2.03 -3.95
CA VAL A 43 3.24 2.27 -5.32
C VAL A 43 3.80 3.57 -5.90
N ILE A 44 4.05 4.58 -5.08
CA ILE A 44 4.72 5.83 -5.52
C ILE A 44 6.12 5.52 -6.08
N GLU A 45 6.84 4.59 -5.45
CA GLU A 45 8.14 4.12 -5.95
C GLU A 45 8.04 3.46 -7.33
N ASP A 46 7.00 2.65 -7.54
CA ASP A 46 6.76 1.93 -8.79
C ASP A 46 5.26 1.71 -9.03
N PRO A 47 4.64 2.54 -9.89
CA PRO A 47 3.20 2.47 -10.12
C PRO A 47 2.74 1.16 -10.77
N ALA A 48 3.66 0.38 -11.35
CA ALA A 48 3.33 -0.94 -11.88
C ALA A 48 3.00 -1.97 -10.78
N ARG A 49 3.32 -1.66 -9.52
CA ARG A 49 2.95 -2.48 -8.35
C ARG A 49 1.49 -2.31 -7.94
N ASN A 50 0.79 -1.33 -8.51
CA ASN A 50 -0.62 -1.04 -8.24
C ASN A 50 -1.57 -2.10 -8.84
N VAL A 51 -1.44 -3.34 -8.39
CA VAL A 51 -2.26 -4.46 -8.83
C VAL A 51 -2.86 -5.17 -7.61
N PRO A 52 -4.13 -5.61 -7.67
CA PRO A 52 -4.86 -6.06 -6.48
C PRO A 52 -4.15 -7.17 -5.73
N ASP A 53 -3.68 -8.18 -6.46
CA ASP A 53 -3.01 -9.36 -5.91
C ASP A 53 -1.73 -9.00 -5.14
N ARG A 54 -0.89 -8.12 -5.69
CA ARG A 54 0.35 -7.69 -5.03
C ARG A 54 0.11 -6.77 -3.86
N LEU A 55 -0.88 -5.88 -3.94
CA LEU A 55 -1.25 -5.00 -2.85
C LEU A 55 -1.79 -5.81 -1.67
N LEU A 56 -2.63 -6.83 -1.94
CA LEU A 56 -3.11 -7.75 -0.91
C LEU A 56 -1.98 -8.57 -0.28
N GLU A 57 -1.04 -9.08 -1.08
CA GLU A 57 0.13 -9.78 -0.55
C GLU A 57 0.98 -8.85 0.34
N ARG A 58 1.29 -7.64 -0.14
CA ARG A 58 2.07 -6.65 0.59
C ARG A 58 1.37 -6.24 1.88
N ALA A 59 0.06 -6.00 1.84
CA ALA A 59 -0.75 -5.70 3.01
C ALA A 59 -0.67 -6.80 4.07
N ARG A 60 -0.69 -8.08 3.65
CA ARG A 60 -0.60 -9.22 4.57
C ARG A 60 0.74 -9.25 5.29
N ARG A 61 1.83 -8.97 4.56
CA ARG A 61 3.17 -8.86 5.16
C ARG A 61 3.27 -7.70 6.14
N LEU A 62 2.74 -6.53 5.79
CA LEU A 62 2.74 -5.35 6.66
C LEU A 62 1.96 -5.56 7.96
N ARG A 63 0.89 -6.36 7.94
CA ARG A 63 0.14 -6.73 9.14
C ARG A 63 0.93 -7.66 10.04
N ASP A 64 1.57 -8.69 9.48
CA ASP A 64 2.35 -9.65 10.25
C ASP A 64 3.65 -9.02 10.79
N HIS A 65 4.27 -8.09 10.04
CA HIS A 65 5.44 -7.34 10.46
C HIS A 65 5.29 -5.83 10.20
N PRO A 66 4.68 -5.08 11.13
CA PRO A 66 4.47 -3.64 10.99
C PRO A 66 5.74 -2.78 11.07
N ASN A 67 6.91 -3.39 11.28
CA ASN A 67 8.19 -2.72 11.52
C ASN A 67 9.30 -3.13 10.53
N ASP A 68 8.96 -3.87 9.47
CA ASP A 68 9.90 -4.21 8.37
C ASP A 68 10.05 -3.03 7.40
N GLU A 69 10.52 -1.89 7.91
CA GLU A 69 11.10 -0.85 7.06
C GLU A 69 12.56 -0.64 7.47
N HIS A 70 13.44 -0.92 6.51
CA HIS A 70 14.91 -0.92 6.50
C HIS A 70 15.61 -2.21 6.96
N PRO A 71 15.89 -3.17 6.04
CA PRO A 71 17.21 -3.76 6.07
C PRO A 71 18.21 -2.64 5.80
N SER A 72 18.83 -2.11 6.86
CA SER A 72 20.17 -1.54 6.72
C SER A 72 21.07 -2.60 6.09
N ALA A 73 21.46 -2.39 4.84
CA ALA A 73 22.63 -3.00 4.21
C ALA A 73 23.11 -2.11 3.07
#